data_AF-A0A6G3Y0X6-F1
#
_entry.id   AF-A0A6G3Y0X6-F1
#
_cell.length_a   1.000
_cell.length_b   1.000
_cell.length_c   1.000
_cell.angle_alpha   90.00
_cell.angle_beta   90.00
_cell.angle_gamma   90.00
#
_symmetry.space_group_name_H-M   'P 1'
#
loop_
_entity.id
_entity.type
_entity.pdbx_description
1 polymer ?
#
loop_
_entity_poly.entity_id
_entity_poly.type
_entity_poly.pdbx_seq_one_letter_code
_entity_poly.pdbx_strand_id
1 'polypeptide(L)'
;LELHRADRDPQWPRMLAQWRSGRRGAVPACDLGLATAVAGLASAHALAFLDGDLPACTGARWEAALPLLDWRSEPIGPHADCSCGAAGGAMRDRASGALPAQDTMAG
;
A
#
# COMPACT_ATOMS: atom_id res chain seq x y z
N LEU A 1 -5.66 -5.86 -3.84
CA LEU A 1 -6.27 -5.25 -5.05
C LEU A 1 -6.28 -6.22 -6.23
N GLU A 2 -5.14 -6.76 -6.66
CA GLU A 2 -5.09 -7.65 -7.84
C GLU A 2 -5.84 -8.97 -7.65
N LEU A 3 -5.78 -9.58 -6.46
CA LEU A 3 -6.58 -10.79 -6.15
C LEU A 3 -8.09 -10.50 -6.26
N HIS A 4 -8.59 -9.47 -5.59
CA HIS A 4 -9.97 -8.99 -5.74
C HIS A 4 -10.38 -8.64 -7.18
N ARG A 5 -9.42 -8.28 -8.06
CA ARG A 5 -9.70 -8.07 -9.49
C ARG A 5 -9.79 -9.39 -10.24
N ALA A 6 -8.89 -10.33 -9.95
CA ALA A 6 -8.91 -11.66 -10.54
C ALA A 6 -10.19 -12.44 -10.16
N ASP A 7 -10.68 -12.28 -8.93
CA ASP A 7 -11.96 -12.88 -8.51
C ASP A 7 -13.14 -12.34 -9.32
N ARG A 8 -13.16 -11.02 -9.57
CA ARG A 8 -14.21 -10.37 -10.37
C ARG A 8 -14.07 -10.63 -11.87
N ASP A 9 -12.85 -10.77 -12.35
CA ASP A 9 -12.51 -11.04 -13.74
C ASP A 9 -11.39 -12.09 -13.81
N PRO A 10 -11.75 -13.38 -13.96
CA PRO A 10 -10.78 -14.47 -14.04
C PRO A 10 -9.81 -14.36 -15.24
N GLN A 11 -10.13 -13.56 -16.27
CA GLN A 11 -9.25 -13.35 -17.42
C GLN A 11 -8.24 -12.21 -17.20
N TRP A 12 -8.47 -11.36 -16.19
CA TRP A 12 -7.62 -10.21 -15.86
C TRP A 12 -6.12 -10.53 -15.78
N PRO A 13 -5.68 -11.60 -15.08
CA PRO A 13 -4.24 -11.89 -14.98
C PRO A 13 -3.59 -12.18 -16.33
N ARG A 14 -4.31 -12.87 -17.22
CA ARG A 14 -3.83 -13.17 -18.58
C ARG A 14 -3.74 -11.90 -19.42
N MET A 15 -4.77 -11.06 -19.37
CA MET A 15 -4.78 -9.78 -20.08
C MET A 15 -3.60 -8.89 -19.62
N LEU A 16 -3.36 -8.80 -18.31
CA LEU A 16 -2.26 -8.03 -17.74
C LEU A 16 -0.88 -8.57 -18.16
N ALA A 17 -0.71 -9.89 -18.18
CA ALA A 17 0.52 -10.53 -18.65
C ALA A 17 0.80 -10.22 -20.14
N GLN A 18 -0.23 -10.33 -20.99
CA GLN A 18 -0.13 -9.98 -22.41
C GLN A 18 0.27 -8.52 -22.60
N TRP A 19 -0.39 -7.61 -21.89
CA TRP A 19 -0.09 -6.18 -22.00
C TRP A 19 1.34 -5.85 -21.55
N ARG A 20 1.81 -6.46 -20.45
CA ARG A 20 3.18 -6.25 -19.93
C ARG A 20 4.28 -6.85 -20.82
N SER A 21 3.95 -7.86 -21.62
CA SER A 21 4.87 -8.50 -22.57
C SER A 21 5.06 -7.72 -23.88
N GLY A 22 4.23 -6.70 -24.13
CA GLY A 22 4.37 -5.81 -25.30
C GLY A 22 5.59 -4.89 -25.21
N ARG A 23 5.98 -4.31 -26.36
CA ARG A 23 7.01 -3.25 -26.42
C ARG A 23 6.55 -2.05 -25.59
N ARG A 24 7.30 -1.69 -24.56
CA ARG A 24 7.03 -0.49 -23.76
C ARG A 24 7.40 0.75 -24.57
N GLY A 25 6.41 1.61 -24.86
CA GLY A 25 6.66 2.97 -25.34
C GLY A 25 7.32 3.82 -24.25
N ALA A 26 7.83 4.99 -24.63
CA ALA A 26 8.28 5.98 -23.66
C ALA A 26 7.10 6.38 -22.75
N VAL A 27 7.33 6.36 -21.43
CA VAL A 27 6.35 6.88 -20.47
C VAL A 27 6.34 8.40 -20.59
N PRO A 28 5.19 9.05 -20.82
CA PRO A 28 5.11 10.51 -20.82
C PRO A 28 5.69 11.08 -19.53
N ALA A 29 6.28 12.28 -19.59
CA ALA A 29 6.70 12.97 -18.38
C ALA A 29 5.51 13.10 -17.43
N CYS A 30 5.67 12.68 -16.18
CA CYS A 30 4.64 12.89 -15.18
C CYS A 30 4.45 14.39 -14.98
N ASP A 31 3.21 14.82 -14.76
CA ASP A 31 2.95 16.19 -14.34
C ASP A 31 3.70 16.45 -13.02
N LEU A 32 4.66 17.38 -13.05
CA LEU A 32 5.55 17.65 -11.92
C LEU A 32 4.76 18.18 -10.71
N GLY A 33 3.71 18.97 -10.96
CA GLY A 33 2.85 19.54 -9.92
C GLY A 33 2.10 18.44 -9.17
N LEU A 34 1.44 17.54 -9.90
CA LEU A 34 0.75 16.39 -9.33
C LEU A 34 1.72 15.47 -8.58
N ALA A 35 2.88 15.16 -9.18
CA ALA A 35 3.87 14.30 -8.54
C ALA A 35 4.36 14.88 -7.21
N THR A 36 4.62 16.20 -7.16
CA THR A 36 5.06 16.89 -5.95
C THR A 36 3.96 16.90 -4.88
N ALA A 37 2.71 17.15 -5.27
CA ALA A 37 1.57 17.12 -4.35
C ALA A 37 1.35 15.73 -3.72
N VAL A 38 1.41 14.66 -4.54
CA VAL A 38 1.29 13.28 -4.06
C VAL A 38 2.45 12.90 -3.14
N ALA A 39 3.69 13.32 -3.46
CA ALA A 39 4.85 13.08 -2.61
C ALA A 39 4.71 13.77 -1.24
N GLY A 40 4.22 15.01 -1.22
CA GLY A 40 3.97 15.76 0.01
C GLY A 40 2.95 15.07 0.93
N LEU A 41 1.84 14.59 0.36
CA LEU A 41 0.82 13.86 1.12
C LEU A 41 1.29 12.50 1.60
N ALA A 42 2.03 11.76 0.77
CA ALA A 42 2.64 10.50 1.18
C ALA A 42 3.59 10.71 2.36
N SER A 43 4.37 11.80 2.34
CA SER A 43 5.27 12.17 3.43
C SER A 43 4.49 12.53 4.71
N ALA A 44 3.42 13.31 4.60
CA ALA A 44 2.56 13.66 5.74
C ALA A 44 1.90 12.44 6.38
N HIS A 45 1.39 11.50 5.57
CA HIS A 45 0.84 10.24 6.08
C HIS A 45 1.90 9.37 6.75
N ALA A 46 3.12 9.33 6.21
CA ALA A 46 4.23 8.61 6.83
C ALA A 46 4.61 9.23 8.18
N LEU A 47 4.67 10.56 8.28
CA LEU A 47 4.96 11.25 9.54
C LEU A 47 3.86 11.00 10.58
N ALA A 48 2.58 11.13 10.22
CA ALA A 48 1.47 10.83 11.13
C ALA A 48 1.55 9.38 11.67
N PHE A 49 1.90 8.42 10.81
CA PHE A 49 2.13 7.05 11.26
C PHE A 49 3.30 6.93 12.25
N LEU A 50 4.41 7.64 12.01
CA LEU A 50 5.55 7.67 12.92
C LEU A 50 5.22 8.36 14.25
N ASP A 51 4.29 9.33 14.23
CA ASP A 51 3.77 9.99 15.43
C ASP A 51 2.77 9.11 16.21
N GLY A 52 2.43 7.93 15.69
CA GLY A 52 1.54 6.95 16.33
C GLY A 52 0.07 7.06 15.93
N ASP A 53 -0.26 7.95 15.00
CA ASP A 53 -1.61 8.09 14.46
C ASP A 53 -1.89 7.08 13.34
N LEU A 54 -3.18 6.88 13.04
CA LEU A 54 -3.60 6.15 11.84
C LEU A 54 -3.84 7.16 10.72
N PRO A 55 -2.93 7.28 9.73
CA PRO A 55 -3.10 8.22 8.63
C PRO A 55 -4.34 7.89 7.80
N ALA A 56 -4.89 8.87 7.08
CA ALA A 56 -6.10 8.70 6.26
C ALA A 56 -5.94 7.66 5.13
N CYS A 57 -4.71 7.29 4.75
CA CYS A 57 -4.44 6.20 3.80
C CYS A 57 -4.46 4.79 4.44
N THR A 58 -4.74 4.66 5.74
CA THR A 58 -4.80 3.36 6.40
C THR A 58 -5.97 2.54 5.85
N GLY A 59 -5.68 1.40 5.22
CA GLY A 59 -6.70 0.53 4.63
C GLY A 59 -7.41 1.14 3.42
N ALA A 60 -6.89 2.21 2.83
CA ALA A 60 -7.49 2.87 1.68
C ALA A 60 -6.44 3.33 0.68
N ARG A 61 -6.81 3.39 -0.60
CA ARG A 61 -6.03 4.06 -1.63
C ARG A 61 -6.54 5.49 -1.77
N TRP A 62 -5.64 6.44 -1.55
CA TRP A 62 -5.87 7.83 -1.87
C TRP A 62 -5.43 8.12 -3.31
N GLU A 63 -6.28 8.83 -4.05
CA GLU A 63 -6.05 9.24 -5.42
C GLU A 63 -6.26 10.74 -5.57
N ALA A 64 -5.35 11.37 -6.33
CA ALA A 64 -5.44 12.74 -6.77
C ALA A 64 -5.45 12.76 -8.30
N ALA A 65 -6.43 13.41 -8.91
CA ALA A 65 -6.59 13.41 -10.36
C ALA A 65 -6.57 14.83 -10.94
N LEU A 66 -5.72 15.04 -11.95
CA LEU A 66 -5.77 16.22 -12.81
C LEU A 66 -6.95 16.15 -13.80
N PRO A 67 -7.43 17.31 -14.30
CA PRO A 67 -6.94 18.66 -14.02
C PRO A 67 -7.51 19.29 -12.75
N LEU A 68 -8.61 18.76 -12.22
CA LEU A 68 -9.37 19.40 -11.13
C LEU A 68 -8.76 19.18 -9.74
N LEU A 69 -7.74 18.33 -9.61
CA LEU A 69 -7.20 17.85 -8.34
C LEU A 69 -8.31 17.28 -7.45
N ASP A 70 -9.18 16.46 -8.05
CA ASP A 70 -10.19 15.72 -7.30
C ASP A 70 -9.52 14.71 -6.37
N TRP A 71 -10.02 14.61 -5.14
CA TRP A 71 -9.48 13.77 -4.08
C TRP A 71 -10.44 12.64 -3.78
N ARG A 72 -9.96 11.41 -3.90
CA ARG A 72 -10.77 10.22 -3.62
C ARG A 72 -10.02 9.27 -2.71
N SER A 73 -10.76 8.72 -1.75
CA SER A 73 -10.30 7.64 -0.90
C SER A 73 -11.12 6.39 -1.22
N GLU A 74 -10.48 5.39 -1.82
CA GLU A 74 -11.08 4.11 -2.15
C GLU A 74 -10.68 3.08 -1.08
N PRO A 75 -11.63 2.57 -0.26
CA PRO A 75 -11.31 1.54 0.72
C PRO A 75 -10.74 0.28 0.04
N ILE A 76 -9.70 -0.30 0.64
CA ILE A 76 -9.10 -1.57 0.19
C ILE A 76 -9.30 -2.62 1.28
N GLY A 77 -10.24 -3.53 1.02
CA GLY A 77 -10.45 -4.70 1.87
C GLY A 77 -9.30 -5.71 1.78
N PRO A 78 -9.00 -6.44 2.87
CA PRO A 78 -8.07 -7.56 2.83
C PRO A 78 -8.67 -8.71 2.02
N HIS A 79 -7.82 -9.49 1.35
CA HIS A 79 -8.23 -10.65 0.57
C HIS A 79 -7.87 -11.93 1.33
N ALA A 80 -8.78 -12.92 1.38
CA ALA A 80 -8.59 -14.15 2.15
C ALA A 80 -7.33 -14.92 1.73
N ASP A 81 -7.07 -15.00 0.43
CA ASP A 81 -5.88 -15.68 -0.11
C ASP A 81 -4.59 -14.85 -0.07
N CYS A 82 -4.63 -13.62 0.45
CA CYS A 82 -3.43 -12.81 0.56
C CYS A 82 -2.59 -13.25 1.76
N SER A 83 -1.34 -13.63 1.50
CA SER A 83 -0.40 -14.09 2.54
C SER A 83 0.07 -12.98 3.49
N CYS A 84 -0.36 -11.73 3.32
CA CYS A 84 0.07 -10.60 4.16
C CYS A 84 -0.56 -10.60 5.57
N GLY A 85 -1.52 -11.49 5.85
CA GLY A 85 -2.16 -11.60 7.17
C GLY A 85 -3.25 -10.56 7.46
N ALA A 86 -3.47 -9.59 6.57
CA ALA A 86 -4.46 -8.54 6.76
C ALA A 86 -5.91 -9.06 6.82
N ALA A 87 -6.18 -10.25 6.29
CA ALA A 87 -7.50 -10.89 6.36
C ALA A 87 -7.80 -11.56 7.71
N GLY A 88 -6.88 -11.49 8.69
CA GLY A 88 -7.11 -12.06 10.02
C GLY A 88 -7.00 -13.58 10.06
N GLY A 89 -6.16 -14.19 9.22
CA GLY A 89 -5.78 -15.60 9.37
C GLY A 89 -5.06 -15.78 10.70
N ALA A 90 -5.66 -16.56 11.60
CA ALA A 90 -5.24 -16.81 12.98
C ALA A 90 -3.76 -16.50 13.24
N MET A 91 -3.53 -15.56 14.15
CA MET A 91 -2.26 -15.41 14.84
C MET A 91 -1.84 -16.79 15.36
N ARG A 92 -1.08 -17.54 14.56
CA ARG A 92 -0.19 -18.58 15.05
C ARG A 92 0.88 -17.81 15.80
N ASP A 93 0.54 -17.56 17.06
CA ASP A 93 1.42 -17.41 18.20
C ASP A 93 2.89 -17.32 17.81
N ARG A 94 3.30 -16.14 17.33
CA ARG A 94 4.69 -15.76 17.46
C ARG A 94 4.81 -15.28 18.90
N ALA A 95 4.93 -16.25 19.80
CA ALA A 95 5.60 -16.05 21.06
C ALA A 95 7.01 -15.54 20.73
N SER A 96 7.14 -14.22 20.57
CA SER A 96 8.42 -13.56 20.64
C SER A 96 8.85 -13.76 22.09
N GLY A 97 9.69 -14.78 22.30
CA GLY A 97 10.28 -15.04 23.60
C GLY A 97 10.84 -13.74 24.16
N ALA A 98 10.55 -13.48 25.43
CA ALA A 98 11.10 -12.34 26.14
C ALA A 98 12.61 -12.29 25.91
N LEU A 99 13.10 -11.24 25.26
CA LEU A 99 14.52 -10.94 25.21
C LEU A 99 14.98 -10.71 26.66
N PRO A 100 15.99 -11.44 27.17
CA PRO A 100 16.46 -11.23 28.52
C PRO A 100 17.02 -9.80 28.66
N ALA A 101 16.84 -9.22 29.84
CA ALA A 101 17.33 -7.90 30.19
C ALA A 101 18.84 -7.83 29.94
N GLN A 102 19.26 -6.87 29.13
CA GLN A 102 20.66 -6.54 28.91
C GLN A 102 21.17 -5.68 30.07
N ASP A 103 22.22 -6.15 30.74
CA ASP A 103 22.88 -5.41 31.81
C ASP A 103 23.60 -4.17 31.21
N THR A 104 23.19 -2.99 31.65
CA THR A 104 23.89 -1.74 31.34
C THR A 104 25.10 -1.62 32.27
N MET A 105 26.31 -1.68 31.69
CA MET A 105 27.55 -1.41 32.40
C MET A 105 27.65 0.10 32.70
N ALA A 106 27.26 0.50 33.90
CA ALA A 106 27.76 1.73 34.52
C ALA A 106 28.97 1.35 35.37
N GLY A 107 30.16 1.75 34.91
CA GLY A 107 31.43 1.75 35.63
C GLY A 107 32.18 3.02 35.29
#